data_AF-A0A9D8K7S5-F1
#
_entry.id   AF-A0A9D8K7S5-F1
#
_cell.length_a   1.000
_cell.length_b   1.000
_cell.length_c   1.000
_cell.angle_alpha   90.00
_cell.angle_beta   90.00
_cell.angle_gamma   90.00
#
_symmetry.space_group_name_H-M   'P 1'
#
loop_
_entity.id
_entity.type
_entity.pdbx_description
1 polymer ?
#
loop_
_entity_poly.entity_id
_entity_poly.type
_entity_poly.pdbx_seq_one_letter_code
_entity_poly.pdbx_strand_id
1 'polypeptide(L)' 'MAAKGGPLGGLPARTQNEITAVLRRFPDIRWVKLYGSRALGRQRPGSDIDLAFSAPID' A
#
# COMPACT_ATOMS: atom_id res chain seq x y z
N MET A 1 -2.94 5.77 -21.92
CA MET A 1 -2.77 4.59 -21.06
C MET A 1 -2.31 5.08 -19.70
N ALA A 2 -3.15 4.98 -18.65
CA ALA A 2 -2.73 5.41 -17.31
C ALA A 2 -1.67 4.41 -16.82
N ALA A 3 -0.51 4.92 -16.38
CA ALA A 3 0.49 4.10 -15.73
C ALA A 3 -0.21 3.30 -14.63
N LYS A 4 -0.11 1.96 -14.67
CA LYS A 4 -0.56 1.13 -13.56
C LYS A 4 0.15 1.67 -12.32
N GLY A 5 -0.60 2.34 -11.45
CA GLY A 5 -0.05 2.98 -10.25
C GLY A 5 0.77 1.96 -9.48
N GLY A 6 1.81 2.43 -8.80
CA GLY A 6 2.68 1.58 -7.98
C GLY A 6 1.89 0.75 -6.96
N PRO A 7 2.57 -0.05 -6.12
CA PRO A 7 1.92 -1.02 -5.22
C PRO A 7 0.84 -0.44 -4.27
N LEU A 8 0.76 0.89 -4.13
CA LEU A 8 -0.20 1.64 -3.33
C LEU A 8 -1.13 2.57 -4.16
N GLY A 9 -1.25 2.35 -5.47
CA GLY A 9 -1.89 3.26 -6.43
C GLY A 9 -3.37 3.60 -6.17
N GLY A 10 -4.06 2.86 -5.29
CA GLY A 10 -5.42 3.16 -4.84
C GLY A 10 -5.51 4.20 -3.71
N LEU A 11 -4.37 4.75 -3.26
CA LEU A 11 -4.29 5.73 -2.18
C LEU A 11 -3.90 7.13 -2.69
N PRO A 12 -4.29 8.22 -2.02
CA PRO A 12 -3.77 9.56 -2.31
C PRO A 12 -2.24 9.61 -2.19
N ALA A 13 -1.59 10.45 -2.99
CA ALA A 13 -0.13 10.54 -3.05
C ALA A 13 0.51 10.82 -1.67
N ARG A 14 -0.10 11.68 -0.85
CA ARG A 14 0.35 11.94 0.52
C ARG A 14 0.37 10.66 1.37
N THR A 15 -0.72 9.89 1.33
CA THR A 15 -0.83 8.63 2.08
C THR A 15 0.18 7.60 1.58
N GLN A 16 0.41 7.52 0.26
CA GLN A 16 1.46 6.66 -0.29
C GLN A 16 2.84 7.04 0.27
N ASN A 17 3.17 8.33 0.29
CA ASN A 17 4.45 8.84 0.81
C ASN A 17 4.62 8.52 2.31
N GLU A 18 3.57 8.72 3.11
CA GLU A 18 3.59 8.43 4.55
C GLU A 18 3.81 6.93 4.81
N ILE A 19 3.09 6.06 4.10
CA ILE A 19 3.28 4.60 4.20
C ILE A 19 4.69 4.21 3.76
N THR A 20 5.17 4.72 2.63
CA THR A 20 6.54 4.44 2.14
C THR A 20 7.61 4.89 3.14
N ALA A 21 7.43 6.04 3.80
CA ALA A 21 8.35 6.49 4.83
C ALA A 21 8.43 5.52 6.02
N VAL A 22 7.30 4.94 6.44
CA VAL A 22 7.26 3.90 7.46
C VAL A 22 7.93 2.62 6.98
N LEU A 23 7.60 2.13 5.78
CA LEU A 23 8.15 0.90 5.22
C LEU A 23 9.68 0.93 5.08
N ARG A 24 10.27 2.09 4.78
CA ARG A 24 11.73 2.26 4.73
C ARG A 24 12.46 1.97 6.04
N ARG A 25 11.76 1.97 7.18
CA ARG A 25 12.32 1.62 8.49
C ARG A 25 12.43 0.10 8.70
N PHE A 26 11.88 -0.70 7.78
CA PHE A 26 11.83 -2.15 7.86
C PHE A 26 12.51 -2.75 6.61
N PRO A 27 13.85 -2.86 6.60
CA PRO A 27 14.61 -3.26 5.41
C PRO A 27 14.32 -4.70 4.94
N ASP A 28 13.84 -5.57 5.84
CA ASP A 28 13.55 -6.96 5.53
C ASP A 28 12.23 -7.16 4.76
N ILE A 29 11.39 -6.13 4.68
CA ILE A 29 10.17 -6.17 3.86
C ILE A 29 10.57 -6.20 2.38
N ARG A 30 10.29 -7.33 1.72
CA ARG A 30 10.63 -7.57 0.31
C ARG A 30 9.63 -6.95 -0.65
N TRP A 31 8.35 -7.00 -0.30
CA TRP A 31 7.28 -6.37 -1.06
C TRP A 31 6.11 -6.00 -0.16
N VAL A 32 5.33 -5.01 -0.62
CA VAL A 32 4.06 -4.60 -0.02
C VAL A 32 3.02 -4.43 -1.13
N LYS A 33 1.77 -4.80 -0.87
CA LYS A 33 0.64 -4.63 -1.78
C LYS A 33 -0.56 -4.07 -1.05
N LEU A 34 -1.25 -3.13 -1.68
CA LEU A 34 -2.57 -2.68 -1.27
C LEU A 34 -3.62 -3.76 -1.57
N TYR A 35 -4.46 -4.04 -0.58
CA TYR A 35 -5.62 -4.94 -0.69
C TYR A 35 -6.91 -4.20 -0.32
N GLY A 36 -8.02 -4.95 -0.31
CA GLY A 36 -9.30 -4.48 0.18
C GLY A 36 -9.97 -3.43 -0.70
N SER A 37 -10.87 -2.67 -0.09
CA SER A 37 -11.77 -1.76 -0.80
C SER A 37 -11.03 -0.69 -1.61
N ARG A 38 -9.90 -0.19 -1.09
CA ARG A 38 -9.08 0.85 -1.74
C ARG A 38 -8.31 0.34 -2.94
N ALA A 39 -7.86 -0.91 -2.92
CA ALA A 39 -7.26 -1.55 -4.10
C ALA A 39 -8.27 -1.67 -5.25
N LEU A 40 -9.55 -1.87 -4.93
CA LEU A 40 -10.63 -2.07 -5.90
C LEU A 40 -11.33 -0.77 -6.32
N GLY A 41 -10.99 0.37 -5.71
CA GLY A 41 -11.70 1.65 -5.94
C GLY A 41 -13.13 1.67 -5.38
N ARG A 42 -13.44 0.82 -4.39
CA ARG A 42 -14.77 0.65 -3.76
C ARG A 42 -14.84 1.18 -2.32
N GLN A 43 -13.83 1.93 -1.89
CA GLN A 43 -13.75 2.52 -0.56
C GLN A 43 -14.88 3.54 -0.33
N ARG A 44 -15.31 3.64 0.93
CA ARG A 44 -16.27 4.63 1.43
C ARG A 44 -15.57 5.58 2.43
N PRO A 45 -16.18 6.72 2.79
CA PRO A 45 -15.69 7.51 3.92
C PRO A 45 -15.50 6.61 5.15
N GLY A 46 -14.31 6.68 5.77
CA GLY A 46 -13.95 5.83 6.91
C GLY A 46 -13.43 4.42 6.58
N SER A 47 -13.34 4.01 5.30
CA SER A 47 -12.72 2.71 4.97
C SER A 47 -11.24 2.64 5.36
N ASP A 48 -10.85 1.51 5.93
CA ASP A 48 -9.48 1.20 6.34
C ASP A 48 -8.51 1.04 5.13
N ILE A 49 -7.23 0.87 5.44
CA ILE A 49 -6.16 0.58 4.47
C ILE A 49 -5.58 -0.80 4.79
N ASP A 50 -5.85 -1.77 3.92
CA ASP A 50 -5.34 -3.12 4.05
C ASP A 50 -4.01 -3.26 3.30
N LEU A 51 -2.94 -3.60 4.02
CA LEU A 51 -1.62 -3.87 3.43
C LEU A 51 -1.22 -5.32 3.70
N ALA A 52 -0.82 -6.02 2.64
CA ALA A 52 -0.12 -7.29 2.76
C ALA A 52 1.37 -7.07 2.47
N PHE A 53 2.25 -7.77 3.17
CA PHE A 53 3.69 -7.72 2.95
C PHE A 53 4.32 -9.11 3.01
N SER A 54 5.54 -9.23 2.51
CA SER A 54 6.40 -10.39 2.74
C SER A 54 7.72 -9.94 3.33
N ALA A 55 8.18 -10.69 4.33
CA ALA A 55 9.51 -10.65 4.88
C ALA A 55 10.06 -12.10 4.93
N PRO A 56 11.36 -12.31 5.20
CA PRO A 56 11.89 -13.63 5.54
C PRO A 56 11.10 -14.30 6.68
N ILE A 57 11.02 -15.63 6.65
CA ILE A 57 10.60 -16.44 7.81
C ILE A 57 11.89 -16.80 8.55
N ASP A 58 11.87 -16.75 9.88
CA ASP A 58 12.99 -17.17 10.74
C ASP A 58 13.46 -18.61 10.46
#